data_AF-A0A011UDH3-F1
#
_entry.id   AF-A0A011UDH3-F1
#
_cell.length_a   1.000
_cell.length_b   1.000
_cell.length_c   1.000
_cell.angle_alpha   90.00
_cell.angle_beta   90.00
_cell.angle_gamma   90.00
#
_symmetry.space_group_name_H-M   'P 1'
#
loop_
_entity.id
_entity.type
_entity.pdbx_description
1 polymer ?
#
loop_
_entity_poly.entity_id
_entity_poly.type
_entity_poly.pdbx_seq_one_letter_code
_entity_poly.pdbx_strand_id
1 'polypeptide(L)'
;MYDEKMAAAVNTAQKRLMDMAGENSVLMSVTNDLAELSTLIEKLDPSKIDFDKGGLERLKINSYWNRFDEAYPAFQAVMEKLARNRKILHNSSVTVNRFYSEFCEAYDSFRAILESERDEEYIRQAAVTENMAMLMKSTIDEHKAVCERVDTVLMVTEISLNIAVYLAKQKFGRNIGAAGNVPTTGEISSGNFKKQFAMLKNILSDIK
;
A
#
# COMPACT_ATOMS: atom_id res chain seq x y z
N MET A 1 -27.55 -30.32 -5.94
CA MET A 1 -28.04 -29.05 -6.55
C MET A 1 -27.80 -27.90 -5.58
N TYR A 2 -27.33 -26.75 -6.05
CA TYR A 2 -27.19 -25.54 -5.25
C TYR A 2 -28.54 -25.18 -4.64
N ASP A 3 -28.56 -24.97 -3.33
CA ASP A 3 -29.70 -24.29 -2.74
C ASP A 3 -29.67 -22.80 -3.15
N GLU A 4 -30.83 -22.14 -3.08
CA GLU A 4 -30.97 -20.74 -3.48
C GLU A 4 -30.02 -19.81 -2.69
N LYS A 5 -29.68 -20.19 -1.46
CA LYS A 5 -28.78 -19.45 -0.58
C LYS A 5 -27.35 -19.47 -1.08
N MET A 6 -26.84 -20.64 -1.46
CA MET A 6 -25.49 -20.81 -1.99
C MET A 6 -25.35 -20.13 -3.36
N ALA A 7 -26.36 -20.25 -4.22
CA ALA A 7 -26.38 -19.55 -5.51
C ALA A 7 -26.35 -18.02 -5.32
N ALA A 8 -27.13 -17.48 -4.37
CA ALA A 8 -27.10 -16.06 -4.03
C ALA A 8 -25.75 -15.62 -3.44
N ALA A 9 -25.14 -16.45 -2.60
CA ALA A 9 -23.82 -16.19 -2.01
C ALA A 9 -22.72 -16.16 -3.07
N VAL A 10 -22.68 -17.11 -4.01
CA VAL A 10 -21.73 -17.12 -5.13
C VAL A 10 -21.90 -15.89 -6.02
N ASN A 11 -23.13 -15.55 -6.40
CA ASN A 11 -23.41 -14.36 -7.21
C ASN A 11 -22.95 -13.07 -6.52
N THR A 12 -23.20 -12.95 -5.21
CA THR A 12 -22.76 -11.80 -4.42
C THR A 12 -21.24 -11.75 -4.35
N ALA A 13 -20.57 -12.86 -4.07
CA ALA A 13 -19.12 -12.96 -4.04
C ALA A 13 -18.48 -12.56 -5.38
N GLN A 14 -19.00 -13.09 -6.49
CA GLN A 14 -18.53 -12.77 -7.84
C GLN A 14 -18.65 -11.28 -8.15
N LYS A 15 -19.82 -10.68 -7.93
CA LYS A 15 -20.03 -9.25 -8.19
C LYS A 15 -19.06 -8.38 -7.40
N ARG A 16 -18.82 -8.74 -6.14
CA ARG A 16 -17.89 -7.98 -5.28
C ARG A 16 -16.44 -8.17 -5.71
N LEU A 17 -16.02 -9.38 -6.05
CA LEU A 17 -14.68 -9.60 -6.60
C LEU A 17 -14.46 -8.79 -7.87
N MET A 18 -15.45 -8.69 -8.76
CA MET A 18 -15.36 -7.83 -9.95
C MET A 18 -15.24 -6.34 -9.61
N ASP A 19 -16.03 -5.84 -8.66
CA ASP A 19 -15.94 -4.44 -8.19
C ASP A 19 -14.53 -4.12 -7.63
N MET A 20 -13.84 -5.12 -7.06
CA MET A 20 -12.55 -4.97 -6.37
C MET A 20 -11.33 -5.28 -7.22
N ALA A 21 -11.45 -6.14 -8.23
CA ALA A 21 -10.38 -6.48 -9.17
C ALA A 21 -10.40 -5.57 -10.42
N GLY A 22 -11.41 -4.72 -10.56
CA GLY A 22 -11.52 -3.80 -11.69
C GLY A 22 -10.42 -2.75 -11.72
N GLU A 23 -10.20 -2.16 -12.89
CA GLU A 23 -9.20 -1.12 -13.15
C GLU A 23 -9.39 0.14 -12.27
N ASN A 24 -10.62 0.38 -11.83
CA ASN A 24 -10.99 1.50 -10.96
C ASN A 24 -11.02 1.13 -9.47
N SER A 25 -10.50 -0.03 -9.10
CA SER A 25 -10.47 -0.45 -7.69
C SER A 25 -9.52 0.41 -6.87
N VAL A 26 -9.84 0.55 -5.57
CA VAL A 26 -8.94 1.23 -4.62
C VAL A 26 -7.58 0.53 -4.52
N LEU A 27 -7.55 -0.80 -4.68
CA LEU A 27 -6.32 -1.59 -4.64
C LEU A 27 -5.40 -1.22 -5.81
N MET A 28 -5.92 -1.16 -7.03
CA MET A 28 -5.15 -0.70 -8.20
C MET A 28 -4.70 0.76 -8.06
N SER A 29 -5.58 1.65 -7.59
CA SER A 29 -5.19 3.06 -7.35
C SER A 29 -4.04 3.17 -6.36
N VAL A 30 -4.08 2.42 -5.24
CA VAL A 30 -3.01 2.41 -4.24
C VAL A 30 -1.72 1.85 -4.82
N THR A 31 -1.78 0.76 -5.56
CA THR A 31 -0.60 0.17 -6.22
C THR A 31 0.05 1.15 -7.18
N ASN A 32 -0.75 1.88 -7.97
CA ASN A 32 -0.24 2.94 -8.86
C ASN A 32 0.40 4.09 -8.10
N ASP A 33 -0.22 4.56 -7.01
CA ASP A 33 0.34 5.61 -6.15
C ASP A 33 1.66 5.17 -5.51
N LEU A 34 1.78 3.90 -5.08
CA LEU A 34 3.02 3.34 -4.53
C LEU A 34 4.13 3.24 -5.60
N ALA A 35 3.78 2.87 -6.84
CA ALA A 35 4.72 2.84 -7.96
C ALA A 35 5.21 4.25 -8.36
N GLU A 36 4.30 5.24 -8.36
CA GLU A 36 4.63 6.65 -8.56
C GLU A 36 5.60 7.14 -7.47
N LEU A 37 5.31 6.81 -6.21
CA LEU A 37 6.16 7.13 -5.06
C LEU A 37 7.56 6.51 -5.20
N SER A 38 7.64 5.23 -5.61
CA SER A 38 8.91 4.55 -5.87
C SER A 38 9.77 5.31 -6.87
N THR A 39 9.17 5.77 -7.98
CA THR A 39 9.85 6.55 -9.02
C THR A 39 10.39 7.89 -8.48
N LEU A 40 9.63 8.56 -7.61
CA LEU A 40 10.07 9.80 -6.98
C LEU A 40 11.24 9.58 -6.02
N ILE A 41 11.21 8.50 -5.23
CA ILE A 41 12.25 8.17 -4.25
C ILE A 41 13.56 7.79 -4.92
N GLU A 42 13.52 7.10 -6.05
CA GLU A 42 14.73 6.79 -6.83
C GLU A 42 15.49 8.05 -7.25
N LYS A 43 14.76 9.11 -7.63
CA LYS A 43 15.35 10.40 -8.00
C LYS A 43 15.97 11.15 -6.81
N LEU A 44 15.47 10.87 -5.60
CA LEU A 44 15.83 11.54 -4.35
C LEU A 44 16.75 10.72 -3.44
N ASP A 45 17.42 9.69 -3.98
CA ASP A 45 18.32 8.82 -3.21
C ASP A 45 19.52 9.59 -2.61
N PRO A 46 19.62 9.68 -1.26
CA PRO A 46 20.71 10.35 -0.59
C PRO A 46 21.96 9.47 -0.38
N SER A 47 21.95 8.19 -0.76
CA SER A 47 22.99 7.21 -0.43
C SER A 47 24.40 7.67 -0.83
N LYS A 48 24.53 8.29 -2.01
CA LYS A 48 25.79 8.78 -2.59
C LYS A 48 26.25 10.15 -2.07
N ILE A 49 25.51 10.78 -1.15
CA ILE A 49 25.79 12.13 -0.67
C ILE A 49 26.34 12.06 0.75
N ASP A 50 27.47 12.68 1.00
CA ASP A 50 28.04 12.78 2.34
C ASP A 50 27.74 14.16 2.94
N PHE A 51 26.62 14.27 3.64
CA PHE A 51 26.16 15.53 4.25
C PHE A 51 27.07 16.06 5.36
N ASP A 52 28.04 15.28 5.84
CA ASP A 52 28.96 15.70 6.89
C ASP A 52 30.30 16.21 6.31
N LYS A 53 30.51 16.08 4.99
CA LYS A 53 31.72 16.57 4.31
C LYS A 53 31.54 17.98 3.75
N GLY A 54 32.60 18.78 3.89
CA GLY A 54 32.74 20.10 3.25
C GLY A 54 33.37 20.04 1.84
N GLY A 55 33.65 21.22 1.27
CA GLY A 55 34.38 21.35 -0.01
C GLY A 55 33.55 20.96 -1.24
N LEU A 56 34.11 20.10 -2.11
CA LEU A 56 33.47 19.63 -3.36
C LEU A 56 32.10 18.95 -3.10
N GLU A 57 31.92 18.37 -1.92
CA GLU A 57 30.66 17.72 -1.55
C GLU A 57 29.53 18.75 -1.36
N ARG A 58 29.85 20.01 -1.04
CA ARG A 58 28.88 21.10 -0.89
C ARG A 58 28.09 21.36 -2.17
N LEU A 59 28.72 21.20 -3.34
CA LEU A 59 28.05 21.33 -4.63
C LEU A 59 27.04 20.20 -4.86
N LYS A 60 27.39 18.95 -4.52
CA LYS A 60 26.48 17.80 -4.60
C LYS A 60 25.31 17.93 -3.63
N ILE A 61 25.57 18.37 -2.41
CA ILE A 61 24.54 18.63 -1.40
C ILE A 61 23.58 19.72 -1.88
N ASN A 62 24.09 20.82 -2.43
CA ASN A 62 23.23 21.87 -2.99
C ASN A 62 22.39 21.37 -4.18
N SER A 63 22.99 20.61 -5.09
CA SER A 63 22.28 19.99 -6.22
C SER A 63 21.20 19.02 -5.75
N TYR A 64 21.46 18.26 -4.69
CA TYR A 64 20.46 17.40 -4.07
C TYR A 64 19.28 18.17 -3.52
N TRP A 65 19.53 19.22 -2.73
CA TRP A 65 18.44 20.01 -2.15
C TRP A 65 17.61 20.75 -3.20
N ASN A 66 18.21 21.17 -4.33
CA ASN A 66 17.43 21.70 -5.46
C ASN A 66 16.47 20.64 -6.02
N ARG A 67 16.97 19.43 -6.33
CA ARG A 67 16.13 18.33 -6.82
C ARG A 67 15.04 17.93 -5.82
N PHE A 68 15.38 17.95 -4.54
CA PHE A 68 14.43 17.66 -3.46
C PHE A 68 13.33 18.72 -3.40
N ASP A 69 13.68 20.01 -3.42
CA ASP A 69 12.72 21.12 -3.41
C ASP A 69 11.79 21.08 -4.66
N GLU A 70 12.35 20.79 -5.83
CA GLU A 70 11.58 20.62 -7.08
C GLU A 70 10.61 19.43 -7.03
N ALA A 71 11.02 18.30 -6.42
CA ALA A 71 10.21 17.08 -6.39
C ALA A 71 9.23 17.02 -5.21
N TYR A 72 9.44 17.82 -4.16
CA TYR A 72 8.64 17.78 -2.93
C TYR A 72 7.13 17.94 -3.15
N PRO A 73 6.63 18.86 -4.00
CA PRO A 73 5.19 19.01 -4.21
C PRO A 73 4.54 17.75 -4.80
N ALA A 74 5.19 17.10 -5.77
CA ALA A 74 4.70 15.84 -6.35
C ALA A 74 4.68 14.72 -5.30
N PHE A 75 5.73 14.66 -4.49
CA PHE A 75 5.86 13.71 -3.40
C PHE A 75 4.75 13.87 -2.36
N GLN A 76 4.49 15.10 -1.92
CA GLN A 76 3.42 15.42 -0.98
C GLN A 76 2.05 15.05 -1.56
N ALA A 77 1.80 15.37 -2.83
CA ALA A 77 0.54 15.02 -3.48
C ALA A 77 0.28 13.50 -3.49
N VAL A 78 1.31 12.69 -3.75
CA VAL A 78 1.21 11.22 -3.69
C VAL A 78 0.95 10.73 -2.27
N MET A 79 1.64 11.30 -1.28
CA MET A 79 1.42 10.97 0.14
C MET A 79 -0.01 11.27 0.59
N GLU A 80 -0.58 12.40 0.17
CA GLU A 80 -1.97 12.76 0.47
C GLU A 80 -2.97 11.82 -0.23
N LYS A 81 -2.70 11.42 -1.48
CA LYS A 81 -3.50 10.39 -2.18
C LYS A 81 -3.47 9.06 -1.42
N LEU A 82 -2.28 8.59 -1.06
CA LEU A 82 -2.10 7.35 -0.28
C LEU A 82 -2.82 7.40 1.06
N ALA A 83 -2.71 8.50 1.81
CA ALA A 83 -3.39 8.65 3.09
C ALA A 83 -4.92 8.61 2.96
N ARG A 84 -5.49 9.22 1.91
CA ARG A 84 -6.93 9.14 1.62
C ARG A 84 -7.33 7.72 1.21
N ASN A 85 -6.60 7.12 0.28
CA ASN A 85 -6.88 5.80 -0.27
C ASN A 85 -6.72 4.69 0.78
N ARG A 86 -5.81 4.86 1.76
CA ARG A 86 -5.66 3.97 2.92
C ARG A 86 -6.98 3.73 3.65
N LYS A 87 -7.73 4.80 3.95
CA LYS A 87 -9.01 4.70 4.66
C LYS A 87 -10.05 3.93 3.84
N ILE A 88 -10.07 4.18 2.53
CA ILE A 88 -10.97 3.50 1.60
C ILE A 88 -10.60 2.02 1.50
N LEU A 89 -9.30 1.71 1.38
CA LEU A 89 -8.78 0.34 1.32
C LEU A 89 -9.10 -0.45 2.59
N HIS A 90 -8.94 0.16 3.77
CA HIS A 90 -9.31 -0.47 5.04
C HIS A 90 -10.81 -0.78 5.11
N ASN A 91 -11.67 0.19 4.76
CA ASN A 91 -13.12 -0.03 4.72
C ASN A 91 -13.51 -1.11 3.70
N SER A 92 -12.82 -1.15 2.55
CA SER A 92 -12.97 -2.20 1.54
C SER A 92 -12.66 -3.55 2.16
N SER A 93 -11.49 -3.70 2.80
CA SER A 93 -11.05 -4.94 3.47
C SER A 93 -12.06 -5.45 4.50
N VAL A 94 -12.58 -4.57 5.37
CA VAL A 94 -13.62 -4.91 6.35
C VAL A 94 -14.88 -5.44 5.66
N THR A 95 -15.28 -4.78 4.57
CA THR A 95 -16.45 -5.16 3.78
C THR A 95 -16.26 -6.53 3.12
N VAL A 96 -15.10 -6.80 2.52
CA VAL A 96 -14.77 -8.12 1.93
C VAL A 96 -14.80 -9.21 2.99
N ASN A 97 -14.19 -8.94 4.14
CA ASN A 97 -14.10 -9.93 5.21
C ASN A 97 -15.50 -10.31 5.72
N ARG A 98 -16.41 -9.34 5.84
CA ARG A 98 -17.81 -9.62 6.17
C ARG A 98 -18.46 -10.54 5.12
N PHE A 99 -18.31 -10.22 3.84
CA PHE A 99 -18.90 -11.03 2.77
C PHE A 99 -18.29 -12.43 2.67
N TYR A 100 -16.99 -12.57 2.95
CA TYR A 100 -16.35 -13.86 3.03
C TYR A 100 -16.91 -14.70 4.17
N SER A 101 -17.16 -14.11 5.35
CA SER A 101 -17.83 -14.81 6.44
C SER A 101 -19.24 -15.28 6.05
N GLU A 102 -20.05 -14.39 5.45
CA GLU A 102 -21.40 -14.73 4.95
C GLU A 102 -21.36 -15.85 3.89
N PHE A 103 -20.36 -15.82 3.00
CA PHE A 103 -20.14 -16.86 2.01
C PHE A 103 -19.76 -18.20 2.65
N CYS A 104 -18.85 -18.19 3.64
CA CYS A 104 -18.43 -19.39 4.36
C CYS A 104 -19.60 -20.05 5.10
N GLU A 105 -20.50 -19.27 5.72
CA GLU A 105 -21.71 -19.81 6.37
C GLU A 105 -22.63 -20.53 5.37
N ALA A 106 -22.83 -19.96 4.17
CA ALA A 106 -23.58 -20.61 3.11
C ALA A 106 -22.88 -21.87 2.60
N TYR A 107 -21.55 -21.81 2.48
CA TYR A 107 -20.73 -22.92 2.01
C TYR A 107 -20.72 -24.10 2.99
N ASP A 108 -20.61 -23.84 4.29
CA ASP A 108 -20.67 -24.86 5.33
C ASP A 108 -22.04 -25.55 5.32
N SER A 109 -23.12 -24.78 5.13
CA SER A 109 -24.47 -25.32 4.97
C SER A 109 -24.61 -26.22 3.74
N PHE A 110 -24.02 -25.80 2.61
CA PHE A 110 -23.98 -26.60 1.38
C PHE A 110 -23.14 -27.89 1.52
N ARG A 111 -22.07 -27.86 2.32
CA ARG A 111 -21.22 -29.04 2.58
C ARG A 111 -21.83 -30.03 3.57
N ALA A 112 -22.84 -29.64 4.33
CA ALA A 112 -23.53 -30.50 5.28
C ALA A 112 -24.43 -31.58 4.62
N ILE A 113 -24.57 -31.58 3.28
CA ILE A 113 -25.33 -32.60 2.54
C ILE A 113 -24.67 -33.99 2.69
N LEU A 114 -25.51 -35.00 2.95
CA LEU A 114 -25.10 -36.39 3.14
C LEU A 114 -24.37 -36.93 1.91
N GLU A 115 -23.35 -37.75 2.12
CA GLU A 115 -22.50 -38.26 1.03
C GLU A 115 -23.30 -39.07 -0.01
N SER A 116 -24.36 -39.75 0.41
CA SER A 116 -25.30 -40.49 -0.44
C SER A 116 -26.16 -39.62 -1.36
N GLU A 117 -26.23 -38.31 -1.12
CA GLU A 117 -27.03 -37.34 -1.88
C GLU A 117 -26.18 -36.49 -2.84
N ARG A 118 -24.87 -36.76 -2.91
CA ARG A 118 -23.92 -36.02 -3.76
C ARG A 118 -23.88 -36.63 -5.16
N ASP A 119 -24.49 -35.96 -6.11
CA ASP A 119 -24.41 -36.29 -7.54
C ASP A 119 -23.23 -35.56 -8.23
N GLU A 120 -22.99 -35.88 -9.51
CA GLU A 120 -21.94 -35.23 -10.31
C GLU A 120 -22.12 -33.70 -10.40
N GLU A 121 -23.36 -33.22 -10.35
CA GLU A 121 -23.67 -31.80 -10.34
C GLU A 121 -23.24 -31.14 -9.03
N TYR A 122 -23.51 -31.77 -7.88
CA TYR A 122 -23.01 -31.34 -6.58
C TYR A 122 -21.48 -31.23 -6.57
N ILE A 123 -20.77 -32.23 -7.10
CA ILE A 123 -19.30 -32.22 -7.16
C ILE A 123 -18.79 -31.03 -7.97
N ARG A 124 -19.38 -30.76 -9.14
CA ARG A 124 -19.02 -29.60 -9.97
C ARG A 124 -19.29 -28.28 -9.24
N GLN A 125 -20.42 -28.17 -8.56
CA GLN A 125 -20.81 -26.99 -7.77
C GLN A 125 -19.89 -26.78 -6.56
N ALA A 126 -19.53 -27.84 -5.85
CA ALA A 126 -18.59 -27.79 -4.73
C ALA A 126 -17.22 -27.24 -5.17
N ALA A 127 -16.69 -27.70 -6.30
CA ALA A 127 -15.42 -27.23 -6.84
C ALA A 127 -15.44 -25.73 -7.21
N VAL A 128 -16.53 -25.25 -7.84
CA VAL A 128 -16.69 -23.81 -8.14
C VAL A 128 -16.74 -22.99 -6.86
N THR A 129 -17.44 -23.48 -5.84
CA THR A 129 -17.58 -22.82 -4.55
C THR A 129 -16.26 -22.75 -3.78
N GLU A 130 -15.48 -23.82 -3.80
CA GLU A 130 -14.14 -23.86 -3.21
C GLU A 130 -13.20 -22.85 -3.84
N ASN A 131 -13.19 -22.79 -5.17
CA ASN A 131 -12.41 -21.81 -5.91
C ASN A 131 -12.83 -20.38 -5.55
N MET A 132 -14.12 -20.13 -5.39
CA MET A 132 -14.63 -18.83 -4.95
C MET A 132 -14.16 -18.48 -3.53
N ALA A 133 -14.24 -19.42 -2.58
CA ALA A 133 -13.75 -19.24 -1.22
C ALA A 133 -12.27 -18.86 -1.20
N MET A 134 -11.45 -19.60 -1.96
CA MET A 134 -10.02 -19.35 -2.08
C MET A 134 -9.72 -17.97 -2.68
N LEU A 135 -10.44 -17.57 -3.73
CA LEU A 135 -10.31 -16.25 -4.35
C LEU A 135 -10.65 -15.13 -3.37
N MET A 136 -11.78 -15.22 -2.68
CA MET A 136 -12.18 -14.22 -1.67
C MET A 136 -11.14 -14.11 -0.55
N LYS A 137 -10.64 -15.25 -0.06
CA LYS A 137 -9.61 -15.29 0.97
C LYS A 137 -8.31 -14.62 0.49
N SER A 138 -7.87 -14.94 -0.72
CA SER A 138 -6.69 -14.32 -1.35
C SER A 138 -6.86 -12.80 -1.46
N THR A 139 -8.03 -12.32 -1.90
CA THR A 139 -8.30 -10.88 -2.00
C THR A 139 -8.27 -10.19 -0.63
N ILE A 140 -8.75 -10.82 0.43
CA ILE A 140 -8.68 -10.27 1.80
C ILE A 140 -7.22 -10.15 2.24
N ASP A 141 -6.43 -11.20 2.03
CA ASP A 141 -5.03 -11.23 2.46
C ASP A 141 -4.20 -10.20 1.69
N GLU A 142 -4.48 -10.03 0.39
CA GLU A 142 -3.88 -8.96 -0.42
C GLU A 142 -4.25 -7.56 0.10
N HIS A 143 -5.52 -7.30 0.40
CA HIS A 143 -5.95 -6.01 0.96
C HIS A 143 -5.25 -5.71 2.30
N LYS A 144 -5.12 -6.71 3.18
CA LYS A 144 -4.42 -6.56 4.47
C LYS A 144 -2.94 -6.24 4.26
N ALA A 145 -2.26 -7.01 3.40
CA ALA A 145 -0.86 -6.79 3.09
C ALA A 145 -0.61 -5.39 2.50
N VAL A 146 -1.47 -4.94 1.58
CA VAL A 146 -1.38 -3.59 1.00
C VAL A 146 -1.68 -2.52 2.04
N CYS A 147 -2.64 -2.71 2.95
CA CYS A 147 -2.90 -1.77 4.05
C CYS A 147 -1.66 -1.61 4.95
N GLU A 148 -1.10 -2.71 5.44
CA GLU A 148 0.08 -2.70 6.31
C GLU A 148 1.28 -2.05 5.60
N ARG A 149 1.43 -2.31 4.30
CA ARG A 149 2.46 -1.68 3.48
C ARG A 149 2.26 -0.18 3.37
N VAL A 150 1.05 0.30 3.06
CA VAL A 150 0.74 1.74 2.99
C VAL A 150 1.01 2.41 4.33
N ASP A 151 0.63 1.80 5.44
CA ASP A 151 0.88 2.32 6.80
C ASP A 151 2.37 2.51 7.05
N THR A 152 3.16 1.50 6.70
CA THR A 152 4.62 1.52 6.85
C THR A 152 5.24 2.57 5.94
N VAL A 153 4.83 2.63 4.67
CA VAL A 153 5.30 3.63 3.70
C VAL A 153 5.02 5.03 4.19
N LEU A 154 3.78 5.32 4.62
CA LEU A 154 3.39 6.64 5.11
C LEU A 154 4.25 7.06 6.31
N MET A 155 4.41 6.15 7.29
CA MET A 155 5.21 6.41 8.50
C MET A 155 6.69 6.67 8.19
N VAL A 156 7.35 5.77 7.45
CA VAL A 156 8.79 5.90 7.14
C VAL A 156 9.04 7.13 6.27
N THR A 157 8.12 7.41 5.35
CA THR A 157 8.20 8.56 4.48
C THR A 157 8.09 9.87 5.24
N GLU A 158 7.11 10.00 6.14
CA GLU A 158 6.95 11.18 6.98
C GLU A 158 8.25 11.45 7.77
N ILE A 159 8.78 10.43 8.46
CA ILE A 159 10.05 10.55 9.19
C ILE A 159 11.19 11.01 8.27
N SER A 160 11.30 10.40 7.08
CA SER A 160 12.34 10.73 6.10
C SER A 160 12.26 12.18 5.63
N LEU A 161 11.05 12.67 5.33
CA LEU A 161 10.82 14.07 4.92
C LEU A 161 11.17 15.04 6.05
N ASN A 162 10.76 14.74 7.29
CA ASN A 162 11.01 15.59 8.45
C ASN A 162 12.52 15.75 8.68
N ILE A 163 13.27 14.64 8.58
CA ILE A 163 14.74 14.65 8.66
C ILE A 163 15.34 15.46 7.52
N ALA A 164 14.87 15.27 6.27
CA ALA A 164 15.38 15.96 5.10
C ALA A 164 15.24 17.49 5.23
N VAL A 165 14.03 17.97 5.56
CA VAL A 165 13.72 19.39 5.72
C VAL A 165 14.55 20.01 6.85
N TYR A 166 14.68 19.30 7.98
CA TYR A 166 15.51 19.77 9.08
C TYR A 166 16.99 19.84 8.70
N LEU A 167 17.55 18.81 8.07
CA LEU A 167 18.95 18.81 7.63
C LEU A 167 19.21 19.95 6.66
N ALA A 168 18.32 20.19 5.69
CA ALA A 168 18.42 21.31 4.75
C ALA A 168 18.48 22.66 5.50
N LYS A 169 17.59 22.87 6.47
CA LYS A 169 17.49 24.12 7.24
C LYS A 169 18.65 24.33 8.19
N GLN A 170 18.91 23.37 9.06
CA GLN A 170 19.84 23.53 10.19
C GLN A 170 21.30 23.36 9.79
N LYS A 171 21.62 22.37 8.94
CA LYS A 171 23.00 22.15 8.51
C LYS A 171 23.39 23.02 7.31
N PHE A 172 22.45 23.38 6.45
CA PHE A 172 22.76 24.03 5.17
C PHE A 172 22.10 25.39 4.97
N GLY A 173 21.32 25.88 5.93
CA GLY A 173 20.65 27.19 5.84
C GLY A 173 19.63 27.29 4.70
N ARG A 174 19.14 26.15 4.19
CA ARG A 174 18.20 26.08 3.07
C ARG A 174 16.78 25.87 3.57
N ASN A 175 15.83 26.61 3.01
CA ASN A 175 14.41 26.37 3.24
C ASN A 175 13.85 25.59 2.06
N ILE A 176 13.11 24.50 2.33
CA ILE A 176 12.35 23.78 1.31
C ILE A 176 10.99 24.45 1.25
N GLY A 177 10.75 25.25 0.22
CA GLY A 177 9.66 26.23 0.21
C GLY A 177 8.28 25.58 0.34
N ALA A 178 8.10 24.42 -0.28
CA ALA A 178 6.86 23.66 -0.26
C ALA A 178 6.62 22.86 1.04
N ALA A 179 7.64 22.68 1.88
CA ALA A 179 7.54 21.84 3.07
C ALA A 179 6.83 22.51 4.27
N GLY A 180 6.78 23.84 4.31
CA GLY A 180 6.22 24.57 5.45
C GLY A 180 6.95 24.23 6.77
N ASN A 181 6.20 24.26 7.89
CA ASN A 181 6.72 23.87 9.20
C ASN A 181 6.44 22.38 9.44
N VAL A 182 7.49 21.58 9.32
CA VAL A 182 7.40 20.14 9.54
C VAL A 182 7.86 19.80 10.97
N PRO A 183 7.04 19.12 11.79
CA PRO A 183 7.43 18.72 13.13
C PRO A 183 8.56 17.69 13.09
N THR A 184 9.56 17.84 13.97
CA THR A 184 10.66 16.88 14.06
C THR A 184 10.35 15.79 15.07
N THR A 185 10.34 14.54 14.62
CA THR A 185 10.24 13.34 15.45
C THR A 185 11.41 12.40 15.14
N GLY A 186 12.05 11.84 16.18
CA GLY A 186 13.17 10.90 16.04
C GLY A 186 14.57 11.53 15.98
N GLU A 187 15.58 10.70 15.72
CA GLU A 187 16.98 11.11 15.63
C GLU A 187 17.25 11.85 14.31
N ILE A 188 17.74 13.08 14.39
CA ILE A 188 18.01 13.89 13.20
C ILE A 188 19.50 13.82 12.84
N SER A 189 19.85 12.83 12.02
CA SER A 189 21.22 12.64 11.55
C SER A 189 21.25 12.24 10.07
N SER A 190 22.36 12.53 9.41
CA SER A 190 22.59 12.16 8.01
C SER A 190 22.66 10.63 7.84
N GLY A 191 23.14 9.92 8.86
CA GLY A 191 23.10 8.46 8.94
C GLY A 191 21.68 7.93 9.03
N ASN A 192 20.85 8.47 9.94
CA ASN A 192 19.46 8.05 10.05
C ASN A 192 18.67 8.38 8.77
N PHE A 193 18.90 9.55 8.17
CA PHE A 193 18.26 9.92 6.90
C PHE A 193 18.45 8.87 5.81
N LYS A 194 19.69 8.44 5.58
CA LYS A 194 20.03 7.40 4.61
C LYS A 194 19.39 6.05 4.96
N LYS A 195 19.37 5.70 6.25
CA LYS A 195 18.75 4.47 6.74
C LYS A 195 17.24 4.46 6.45
N GLN A 196 16.53 5.55 6.72
CA GLN A 196 15.09 5.65 6.45
C GLN A 196 14.80 5.58 4.94
N PHE A 197 15.59 6.26 4.11
CA PHE A 197 15.46 6.17 2.65
C PHE A 197 15.73 4.75 2.11
N ALA A 198 16.73 4.04 2.65
CA ALA A 198 17.00 2.66 2.28
C ALA A 198 15.85 1.71 2.70
N MET A 199 15.31 1.90 3.90
CA MET A 199 14.12 1.15 4.36
C MET A 199 12.93 1.40 3.43
N LEU A 200 12.68 2.65 3.06
CA LEU A 200 11.59 3.02 2.17
C LEU A 200 11.76 2.40 0.78
N LYS A 201 12.97 2.41 0.22
CA LYS A 201 13.27 1.72 -1.05
C LYS A 201 12.99 0.23 -0.99
N ASN A 202 13.37 -0.44 0.10
CA ASN A 202 13.13 -1.87 0.26
C ASN A 202 11.63 -2.19 0.34
N ILE A 203 10.84 -1.37 1.04
CA ILE A 203 9.38 -1.56 1.13
C ILE A 203 8.72 -1.39 -0.24
N LEU A 204 9.23 -0.47 -1.07
CA LEU A 204 8.68 -0.17 -2.39
C LEU A 204 9.21 -1.07 -3.50
N SER A 205 10.36 -1.75 -3.32
CA SER A 205 10.88 -2.70 -4.31
C SER A 205 10.03 -3.97 -4.44
N ASP A 206 9.21 -4.27 -3.43
CA ASP A 206 8.30 -5.42 -3.38
C ASP A 206 6.99 -5.20 -4.18
N ILE A 207 6.96 -4.21 -5.08
CA ILE A 207 5.79 -3.85 -5.91
C ILE A 207 5.82 -4.54 -7.30
N LYS A 208 6.79 -5.43 -7.56
CA LYS A 208 6.92 -6.13 -8.85
C LYS A 208 6.00 -7.33 -9.01
#